data_AF-F9P555-F1
#
_entry.id   AF-F9P555-F1
#
_cell.length_a   1.000
_cell.length_b   1.000
_cell.length_c   1.000
_cell.angle_alpha   90.00
_cell.angle_beta   90.00
_cell.angle_gamma   90.00
#
_symmetry.space_group_name_H-M   'P 1'
#
loop_
_entity.id
_entity.type
_entity.pdbx_description
1 polymer ?
#
loop_
_entity_poly.entity_id
_entity_poly.type
_entity_poly.pdbx_seq_one_letter_code
_entity_poly.pdbx_strand_id
1 'polypeptide(L)'
;MKIRIKNQIQFDEQVEQIDQTYDGEWQKKGAYHYLRFENEENENVVLKFQDEELVMTRFSTPKSLMRFIKGGEALIGIPTPVGIQQFITKQVITRLI
;
A
#
# COMPACT_ATOMS: atom_id res chain seq x y z
N MET A 1 -5.03 8.20 -15.80
CA MET A 1 -6.13 8.45 -14.82
C MET A 1 -5.53 9.08 -13.58
N LYS A 2 -6.33 9.52 -12.61
CA LYS A 2 -5.84 10.00 -11.31
C LYS A 2 -6.13 8.97 -10.23
N ILE A 3 -5.12 8.65 -9.41
CA ILE A 3 -5.23 7.80 -8.23
C ILE A 3 -5.14 8.71 -7.02
N ARG A 4 -6.18 8.74 -6.18
CA ARG A 4 -6.19 9.50 -4.93
C ARG A 4 -6.07 8.55 -3.75
N ILE A 5 -5.07 8.77 -2.90
CA ILE A 5 -4.81 7.99 -1.71
C ILE A 5 -5.01 8.91 -0.50
N LYS A 6 -5.91 8.52 0.39
CA LYS A 6 -6.17 9.20 1.66
C LYS A 6 -5.77 8.30 2.80
N ASN A 7 -4.75 8.69 3.54
CA ASN A 7 -4.32 8.01 4.75
C ASN A 7 -4.69 8.87 5.95
N GLN A 8 -5.29 8.24 6.96
CA GLN A 8 -5.33 8.79 8.31
C GLN A 8 -4.42 7.92 9.16
N ILE A 9 -3.35 8.50 9.68
CA ILE A 9 -2.36 7.81 10.49
C ILE A 9 -2.55 8.29 11.91
N GLN A 10 -2.85 7.36 12.81
CA GLN A 10 -2.85 7.63 14.24
C GLN A 10 -1.67 6.92 14.88
N PHE A 11 -0.84 7.68 15.59
CA PHE A 11 0.28 7.17 16.36
C PHE A 11 0.23 7.81 17.75
N ASP A 12 0.01 7.00 18.77
CA ASP A 12 -0.32 7.44 20.13
C ASP A 12 -1.49 8.46 20.13
N GLU A 13 -1.23 9.68 20.61
CA GLU A 13 -2.21 10.78 20.66
C GLU A 13 -2.19 11.65 19.39
N GLN A 14 -1.24 11.43 18.49
CA GLN A 14 -1.10 12.21 17.26
C GLN A 14 -1.93 11.60 16.14
N VAL A 15 -2.66 12.46 15.43
CA VAL A 15 -3.39 12.11 14.20
C VAL A 15 -2.88 12.95 13.05
N GLU A 16 -2.50 12.29 11.96
CA GLU A 16 -2.08 12.90 10.70
C GLU A 16 -3.05 12.49 9.58
N GLN A 17 -3.38 13.43 8.71
CA GLN A 17 -4.16 13.18 7.50
C GLN A 17 -3.33 13.54 6.28
N ILE A 18 -3.18 12.57 5.37
CA ILE A 18 -2.40 12.71 4.15
C ILE A 18 -3.35 12.44 2.97
N ASP A 19 -3.45 13.40 2.04
CA ASP A 19 -4.25 13.29 0.83
C ASP A 19 -3.37 13.54 -0.39
N GLN A 20 -3.04 12.46 -1.09
CA GLN A 20 -2.12 12.47 -2.21
C GLN A 20 -2.85 12.08 -3.50
N THR A 21 -2.51 12.74 -4.60
CA THR A 21 -3.05 12.42 -5.92
C THR A 21 -1.91 12.20 -6.90
N TYR A 22 -1.92 11.06 -7.57
CA TYR A 22 -0.91 10.66 -8.55
C TYR A 22 -1.53 10.47 -9.92
N ASP A 23 -0.75 10.76 -10.96
CA ASP A 23 -1.01 10.20 -12.28
C ASP A 23 -0.71 8.71 -12.28
N GLY A 24 -1.59 7.93 -12.89
CA GLY A 24 -1.39 6.50 -12.95
C GLY A 24 -2.32 5.77 -13.90
N GLU A 25 -2.22 4.45 -13.79
CA GLU A 25 -2.89 3.49 -14.65
C GLU A 25 -3.68 2.49 -13.81
N TRP A 26 -4.81 2.04 -14.35
CA TRP A 26 -5.57 0.93 -13.81
C TRP A 26 -5.71 -0.17 -14.85
N GLN A 27 -5.53 -1.42 -14.43
CA GLN A 27 -5.72 -2.59 -15.26
C GLN A 27 -6.45 -3.68 -14.47
N LYS A 28 -7.32 -4.44 -15.14
CA LYS A 28 -7.95 -5.63 -14.57
C LYS A 28 -7.40 -6.88 -15.26
N LYS A 29 -6.96 -7.88 -14.49
CA LYS A 29 -6.53 -9.19 -14.99
C LYS A 29 -7.20 -10.29 -14.18
N GLY A 30 -8.19 -10.95 -14.77
CA GLY A 30 -9.05 -11.89 -14.06
C GLY A 30 -9.80 -11.21 -12.91
N ALA A 31 -9.69 -11.77 -11.70
CA ALA A 31 -10.29 -11.21 -10.48
C ALA A 31 -9.49 -10.04 -9.88
N TYR A 32 -8.26 -9.80 -10.34
CA TYR A 32 -7.38 -8.81 -9.74
C TYR A 32 -7.45 -7.46 -10.45
N HIS A 33 -7.43 -6.40 -9.65
CA HIS A 33 -7.19 -5.04 -10.08
C HIS A 33 -5.75 -4.65 -9.79
N TYR A 34 -5.19 -3.84 -10.68
CA TYR A 34 -3.85 -3.31 -10.60
C TYR A 34 -3.93 -1.79 -10.73
N LEU A 35 -3.40 -1.09 -9.75
CA LEU A 35 -3.10 0.34 -9.86
C LEU A 35 -1.59 0.52 -9.92
N ARG A 36 -1.11 1.30 -10.88
CA ARG A 36 0.30 1.65 -11.02
C ARG A 36 0.46 3.15 -11.05
N PHE A 37 1.38 3.67 -10.25
CA PHE A 37 1.72 5.09 -10.18
C PHE A 37 3.18 5.27 -9.73
N GLU A 38 3.69 6.47 -9.87
CA GLU A 38 4.96 6.91 -9.30
C GLU A 38 4.68 7.71 -8.03
N ASN A 39 5.35 7.39 -6.92
CA ASN A 39 5.18 8.13 -5.65
C ASN A 39 6.12 9.35 -5.58
N GLU A 40 6.10 10.07 -4.46
CA GLU A 40 6.92 11.28 -4.25
C GLU A 40 8.43 11.01 -4.26
N GLU A 41 8.85 9.76 -4.03
CA GLU A 41 10.24 9.31 -4.04
C GLU A 41 10.68 8.84 -5.45
N ASN A 42 9.88 9.09 -6.49
CA ASN A 42 10.09 8.61 -7.86
C ASN A 42 10.14 7.07 -7.97
N GLU A 43 9.50 6.38 -7.04
CA GLU A 43 9.41 4.93 -7.07
C GLU A 43 8.16 4.49 -7.81
N ASN A 44 8.31 3.47 -8.66
CA ASN A 44 7.17 2.78 -9.20
C ASN A 44 6.46 2.02 -8.09
N VAL A 45 5.16 2.24 -7.93
CA VAL A 45 4.31 1.56 -6.96
C VAL A 45 3.23 0.79 -7.71
N VAL A 46 3.03 -0.47 -7.32
CA VAL A 46 1.95 -1.32 -7.83
C VAL A 46 1.09 -1.78 -6.66
N LEU A 47 -0.20 -1.48 -6.72
CA LEU A 47 -1.23 -2.06 -5.86
C LEU A 47 -1.94 -3.16 -6.65
N LYS A 48 -1.81 -4.40 -6.22
CA LYS A 48 -2.58 -5.54 -6.72
C LYS A 48 -3.60 -5.91 -5.66
N PHE A 49 -4.89 -5.92 -6.01
CA PHE A 49 -5.93 -6.23 -5.04
C PHE A 49 -7.13 -6.96 -5.64
N GLN A 50 -7.85 -7.62 -4.75
CA GLN A 50 -9.17 -8.22 -4.94
C GLN A 50 -9.90 -8.21 -3.58
N ASP A 51 -11.05 -8.87 -3.49
CA ASP A 51 -11.95 -8.80 -2.33
C ASP A 51 -11.33 -9.23 -0.97
N GLU A 52 -10.35 -10.14 -0.98
CA GLU A 52 -9.74 -10.68 0.25
C GLU A 52 -8.33 -10.15 0.56
N GLU A 53 -7.65 -9.53 -0.40
CA GLU A 53 -6.24 -9.17 -0.26
C GLU A 53 -5.85 -7.95 -1.08
N LEU A 54 -4.99 -7.11 -0.49
CA LEU A 54 -4.21 -6.09 -1.17
C LEU A 54 -2.71 -6.35 -0.95
N VAL A 55 -1.96 -6.33 -2.05
CA VAL A 55 -0.49 -6.35 -2.05
C VAL A 55 0.01 -5.04 -2.67
N MET A 56 0.80 -4.29 -1.91
CA MET A 56 1.55 -3.13 -2.38
C MET A 56 3.00 -3.55 -2.62
N THR A 57 3.50 -3.28 -3.82
CA THR A 57 4.94 -3.38 -4.12
C THR A 57 5.46 -2.00 -4.45
N ARG A 58 6.43 -1.51 -3.67
CA ARG A 58 7.24 -0.33 -4.02
C ARG A 58 8.53 -0.85 -4.63
N PHE A 59 8.83 -0.45 -5.87
CA PHE A 59 10.04 -0.81 -6.59
C PHE A 59 11.20 0.10 -6.17
N SER A 60 11.44 0.17 -4.86
CA SER A 60 12.56 0.82 -4.19
C SER A 60 13.84 -0.03 -4.28
N THR A 61 14.98 0.52 -3.88
CA THR A 61 16.22 -0.25 -3.70
C THR A 61 16.66 -0.17 -2.24
N PRO A 62 16.49 -1.25 -1.45
CA PRO A 62 15.88 -2.54 -1.79
C PRO A 62 14.35 -2.48 -1.91
N LYS A 63 13.75 -3.44 -2.64
CA LYS A 63 12.31 -3.51 -2.93
C LYS A 63 11.49 -3.74 -1.66
N SER A 64 10.36 -3.06 -1.55
CA SER A 64 9.42 -3.24 -0.42
C SER A 64 8.14 -3.93 -0.87
N LEU A 65 7.67 -4.92 -0.10
CA LEU A 65 6.41 -5.63 -0.33
C LEU A 65 5.57 -5.57 0.95
N MET A 66 4.38 -4.99 0.85
CA MET A 66 3.41 -4.92 1.94
C MET A 66 2.16 -5.69 1.55
N ARG A 67 1.59 -6.44 2.50
CA ARG A 67 0.46 -7.32 2.30
C ARG A 67 -0.60 -7.02 3.35
N PHE A 68 -1.85 -6.94 2.93
CA PHE A 68 -3.01 -6.68 3.77
C PHE A 68 -4.06 -7.74 3.45
N ILE A 69 -4.48 -8.49 4.47
CA ILE A 69 -5.40 -9.62 4.34
C ILE A 69 -6.66 -9.25 5.11
N LYS A 70 -7.81 -9.28 4.44
CA LYS A 70 -9.10 -8.97 5.05
C LYS A 70 -9.39 -9.90 6.23
N GLY A 71 -9.62 -9.33 7.41
CA GLY A 71 -9.88 -10.09 8.64
C GLY A 71 -8.68 -10.90 9.15
N GLY A 72 -7.49 -10.68 8.59
CA GLY A 72 -6.28 -11.44 8.90
C GLY A 72 -5.10 -10.54 9.28
N GLU A 73 -3.99 -11.22 9.54
CA GLU A 73 -2.71 -10.61 9.85
C GLU A 73 -1.63 -11.07 8.86
N ALA A 74 -0.68 -10.20 8.54
CA ALA A 74 0.50 -10.58 7.75
C ALA A 74 1.77 -9.96 8.34
N LEU A 75 2.83 -10.80 8.44
CA LEU A 75 4.17 -10.33 8.77
C LEU A 75 4.83 -9.77 7.51
N ILE A 76 5.30 -8.53 7.57
CA ILE A 76 5.99 -7.83 6.47
C ILE A 76 7.34 -7.31 6.92
N GLY A 77 8.29 -7.25 5.99
CA GLY A 77 9.60 -6.63 6.20
C GLY A 77 9.72 -5.36 5.38
N ILE A 78 9.93 -4.23 6.03
CA ILE A 78 10.19 -2.94 5.37
C ILE A 78 11.68 -2.65 5.50
N PRO A 79 12.42 -2.53 4.39
CA PRO A 79 13.78 -2.06 4.44
C PRO A 79 13.85 -0.60 4.86
N THR A 80 14.73 -0.30 5.81
CA THR A 80 14.98 1.06 6.30
C THR A 80 16.49 1.32 6.36
N PRO A 81 16.95 2.57 6.51
CA PRO A 81 18.37 2.87 6.65
C PRO A 81 19.07 2.12 7.79
N VAL A 82 18.32 1.71 8.83
CA VAL A 82 18.84 0.95 9.97
C VAL A 82 18.72 -0.57 9.82
N GLY A 83 18.33 -1.04 8.63
CA GLY A 83 18.10 -2.46 8.34
C GLY A 83 16.62 -2.79 8.09
N ILE A 84 16.32 -4.09 7.99
CA ILE A 84 14.94 -4.56 7.78
C ILE A 84 14.18 -4.49 9.10
N GLN A 85 13.09 -3.72 9.10
CA GLN A 85 12.15 -3.67 10.22
C GLN A 85 10.96 -4.58 9.92
N GLN A 86 10.54 -5.36 10.91
CA GLN A 86 9.41 -6.27 10.80
C GLN A 86 8.15 -5.61 11.37
N PHE A 87 7.04 -5.69 10.63
CA PHE A 87 5.74 -5.18 11.04
C PHE A 87 4.67 -6.25 10.86
N ILE A 88 3.63 -6.19 11.68
CA ILE A 88 2.41 -6.97 11.50
C ILE A 88 1.34 -6.03 10.95
N THR A 89 0.82 -6.33 9.76
CA THR A 89 -0.38 -5.67 9.27
C THR A 89 -1.59 -6.40 9.82
N LYS A 90 -2.57 -5.66 10.33
CA LYS A 90 -3.85 -6.20 10.79
C LYS A 90 -4.97 -5.40 10.14
N GLN A 91 -5.82 -6.06 9.36
CA GLN A 91 -6.88 -5.37 8.62
C GLN A 91 -8.25 -5.69 9.18
N VAL A 92 -8.97 -4.65 9.61
CA VAL A 92 -10.32 -4.79 10.18
C VAL A 92 -11.39 -4.63 9.10
N ILE A 93 -11.24 -3.68 8.15
CA ILE A 93 -12.21 -3.43 7.07
C ILE A 93 -11.49 -2.95 5.79
N THR A 94 -11.89 -3.50 4.63
CA THR A 94 -11.53 -2.97 3.30
C THR A 94 -12.79 -2.43 2.64
N ARG A 95 -12.81 -1.14 2.29
CA ARG A 95 -13.85 -0.57 1.42
C ARG A 95 -13.19 0.13 0.25
N LEU A 96 -13.24 -0.51 -0.91
CA LEU A 96 -12.88 0.10 -2.19
C LEU A 96 -14.14 0.84 -2.67
N ILE A 97 -14.09 2.17 -2.64
CA ILE A 97 -15.16 3.07 -3.13
C ILE A 97 -14.81 3.56 -4.53
#